data_AF-A0A3Q8XFT6-F1
#
_entry.id   AF-A0A3Q8XFT6-F1
#
_cell.length_a   1.000
_cell.length_b   1.000
_cell.length_c   1.000
_cell.angle_alpha   90.00
_cell.angle_beta   90.00
_cell.angle_gamma   90.00
#
_symmetry.space_group_name_H-M   'P 1'
#
loop_
_entity.id
_entity.type
_entity.pdbx_description
1 polymer ?
#
loop_
_entity_poly.entity_id
_entity_poly.type
_entity_poly.pdbx_seq_one_letter_code
_entity_poly.pdbx_strand_id
1 'polypeptide(L)'
;MKIIIGIVIGIFLVLIALFTYSKIPTPQHAATLNLLQQHLILPQYSHEAEGRKLQSIEMIEDEEYKSTEGNEASLYQLKDQCKLTLEIYGESFQSKRSFYFHQNKTLRAFETHWTYPNGGFYAEEGNAQAFARQQSYFMLMNPGNSDTQRALTHLQQYFDPKFIKNC
;
A
#
# COMPACT_ATOMS: atom_id res chain seq x y z
N MET A 1 9.95 -6.43 68.93
CA MET A 1 8.76 -6.84 68.13
C MET A 1 8.35 -5.82 67.06
N LYS A 2 8.37 -4.50 67.29
CA LYS A 2 7.91 -3.49 66.30
C LYS A 2 8.74 -3.42 65.00
N ILE A 3 10.05 -3.65 65.06
CA ILE A 3 10.96 -3.58 63.90
C ILE A 3 10.75 -4.77 62.93
N ILE A 4 10.51 -5.97 63.48
CA ILE A 4 10.29 -7.18 62.68
C ILE A 4 8.99 -7.06 61.86
N ILE A 5 7.94 -6.47 62.45
CA ILE A 5 6.66 -6.26 61.77
C ILE A 5 6.83 -5.28 60.59
N GLY A 6 7.63 -4.23 60.73
CA GLY A 6 7.90 -3.28 59.64
C GLY A 6 8.61 -3.93 58.45
N ILE A 7 9.57 -4.82 58.70
CA ILE A 7 10.30 -5.54 57.65
C ILE A 7 9.37 -6.51 56.90
N VAL A 8 8.51 -7.24 57.62
CA VAL A 8 7.55 -8.17 57.01
C VAL A 8 6.55 -7.43 56.13
N ILE A 9 6.03 -6.28 56.58
CA ILE A 9 5.10 -5.46 55.79
C ILE A 9 5.78 -4.89 54.54
N GLY A 10 7.04 -4.42 54.67
CA GLY A 10 7.82 -3.91 53.54
C GLY A 10 8.03 -4.96 52.44
N ILE A 11 8.41 -6.18 52.82
CA ILE A 11 8.59 -7.29 51.87
C ILE A 11 7.27 -7.66 51.20
N PHE A 12 6.17 -7.67 51.95
CA PHE A 12 4.85 -8.01 51.41
C PHE A 12 4.38 -6.98 50.36
N LEU A 13 4.62 -5.69 50.59
CA LEU A 13 4.28 -4.63 49.64
C LEU A 13 5.10 -4.71 48.35
N VAL A 14 6.40 -5.03 48.44
CA VAL A 14 7.26 -5.23 47.26
C VAL A 14 6.82 -6.45 46.44
N LEU A 15 6.46 -7.55 47.10
CA LEU A 15 5.96 -8.74 46.42
C LEU A 15 4.62 -8.50 45.70
N ILE A 16 3.71 -7.74 46.31
CA ILE A 16 2.46 -7.34 45.65
C ILE A 16 2.73 -6.49 44.41
N ALA A 17 3.65 -5.52 44.49
CA ALA A 17 4.01 -4.68 43.35
C ALA A 17 4.63 -5.48 42.19
N LEU A 18 5.47 -6.48 42.49
CA LEU A 18 6.04 -7.37 41.47
C LEU A 18 4.99 -8.30 40.83
N PHE A 19 3.98 -8.71 41.60
CA PHE A 19 2.87 -9.53 41.10
C PHE A 19 1.87 -8.76 40.21
N THR A 20 1.71 -7.45 40.42
CA THR A 20 0.84 -6.61 39.57
C THR A 20 1.51 -6.19 38.28
N TYR A 21 2.84 -5.96 38.28
CA TYR A 21 3.59 -5.65 37.06
C TYR A 21 3.68 -6.83 36.08
N SER A 22 3.74 -8.07 36.57
CA SER A 22 3.78 -9.28 35.72
C SER A 22 2.44 -9.66 35.09
N LYS A 23 1.36 -8.95 35.43
CA LYS A 23 0.01 -9.16 34.89
C LYS A 23 -0.48 -8.00 34.03
N ILE A 24 0.39 -7.10 33.58
CA ILE A 24 0.02 -6.16 32.52
C ILE A 24 -0.07 -6.97 31.23
N PRO A 25 -1.27 -7.21 30.66
CA PRO A 25 -1.36 -7.86 29.37
C PRO A 25 -0.60 -7.00 28.37
N THR A 26 0.42 -7.57 27.73
CA THR A 26 1.04 -6.98 26.56
C THR A 26 -0.08 -6.66 25.55
N PRO A 27 -0.14 -5.44 24.98
CA PRO A 27 -1.24 -5.04 24.13
C PRO A 27 -1.21 -5.82 22.82
N GLN A 28 -1.86 -6.99 22.79
CA GLN A 28 -2.19 -7.72 21.56
C GLN A 28 -3.24 -6.98 20.71
N HIS A 29 -3.73 -5.82 21.17
CA HIS A 29 -4.72 -5.00 20.49
C HIS A 29 -4.22 -4.29 19.23
N ALA A 30 -2.90 -4.19 19.01
CA ALA A 30 -2.37 -3.54 17.80
C ALA A 30 -2.54 -4.40 16.54
N ALA A 31 -2.43 -5.73 16.65
CA ALA A 31 -2.49 -6.62 15.49
C ALA A 31 -3.92 -6.82 14.98
N THR A 32 -4.89 -6.91 15.89
CA THR A 32 -6.31 -7.09 15.54
C THR A 32 -6.96 -5.82 14.98
N LEU A 33 -6.53 -4.64 15.40
CA LEU A 33 -7.03 -3.37 14.85
C LEU A 33 -6.62 -3.20 13.37
N ASN A 34 -5.37 -3.54 13.03
CA ASN A 34 -4.84 -3.46 11.67
C ASN A 34 -5.59 -4.36 10.67
N LEU A 35 -5.98 -5.57 11.10
CA LEU A 35 -6.69 -6.55 10.27
C LEU A 35 -8.14 -6.15 9.97
N LEU A 36 -8.82 -5.55 10.96
CA LEU A 36 -10.19 -5.03 10.83
C LEU A 36 -10.23 -3.72 10.02
N GLN A 37 -9.24 -2.84 10.18
CA GLN A 37 -9.12 -1.63 9.35
C GLN A 37 -8.85 -1.94 7.88
N GLN A 38 -8.03 -2.95 7.57
CA GLN A 38 -7.79 -3.35 6.18
C GLN A 38 -9.10 -3.78 5.50
N HIS A 39 -9.92 -4.63 6.11
CA HIS A 39 -11.16 -5.12 5.50
C HIS A 39 -12.21 -4.03 5.24
N LEU A 40 -12.26 -2.96 6.05
CA LEU A 40 -13.22 -1.86 5.89
C LEU A 40 -12.84 -0.86 4.80
N ILE A 41 -11.56 -0.78 4.41
CA ILE A 41 -11.04 0.15 3.40
C ILE A 41 -11.10 -0.46 1.99
N LEU A 42 -11.01 -1.79 1.86
CA LEU A 42 -10.79 -2.49 0.59
C LEU A 42 -11.78 -2.25 -0.57
N PRO A 43 -13.11 -2.10 -0.40
CA PRO A 43 -13.99 -1.96 -1.56
C PRO A 43 -13.78 -0.66 -2.35
N GLN A 44 -13.07 0.32 -1.78
CA GLN A 44 -12.82 1.62 -2.40
C GLN A 44 -11.42 1.74 -3.06
N TYR A 45 -10.53 0.76 -2.87
CA TYR A 45 -9.14 0.80 -3.33
C TYR A 45 -8.79 -0.50 -4.06
N SER A 46 -9.02 -0.52 -5.37
CA SER A 46 -8.68 -1.64 -6.25
C SER A 46 -7.77 -1.17 -7.38
N HIS A 47 -6.77 -1.97 -7.74
CA HIS A 47 -5.94 -1.74 -8.94
C HIS A 47 -6.58 -2.29 -10.22
N GLU A 48 -7.66 -3.07 -10.10
CA GLU A 48 -8.28 -3.77 -11.22
C GLU A 48 -8.89 -2.82 -12.26
N ALA A 49 -9.10 -3.31 -13.48
CA ALA A 49 -9.81 -2.53 -14.49
C ALA A 49 -11.23 -2.18 -14.00
N GLU A 50 -11.59 -0.89 -14.06
CA GLU A 50 -12.89 -0.40 -13.61
C GLU A 50 -13.45 0.60 -14.62
N GLY A 51 -14.71 0.43 -15.00
CA GLY A 51 -15.36 1.31 -15.98
C GLY A 51 -14.86 1.07 -17.42
N ARG A 52 -14.87 2.11 -18.24
CA ARG A 52 -14.48 2.04 -19.66
C ARG A 52 -13.02 2.45 -19.84
N LYS A 53 -12.16 1.54 -20.29
CA LYS A 53 -10.78 1.87 -20.69
C LYS A 53 -10.81 2.87 -21.84
N LEU A 54 -10.14 4.02 -21.66
CA LEU A 54 -10.00 5.06 -22.66
C LEU A 54 -8.71 4.89 -23.47
N GLN A 55 -7.62 4.54 -22.80
CA GLN A 55 -6.30 4.40 -23.42
C GLN A 55 -5.38 3.55 -22.53
N SER A 56 -4.42 2.86 -23.17
CA SER A 56 -3.23 2.29 -22.53
C SER A 56 -1.98 2.83 -23.19
N ILE A 57 -0.94 3.01 -22.40
CA ILE A 57 0.43 3.30 -22.84
C ILE A 57 1.31 2.21 -22.25
N GLU A 58 2.07 1.53 -23.10
CA GLU A 58 3.07 0.55 -22.70
C GLU A 58 4.46 1.13 -22.93
N MET A 59 5.45 0.67 -22.16
CA MET A 59 6.86 1.03 -22.34
C MET A 59 7.10 2.55 -22.26
N ILE A 60 6.57 3.19 -21.21
CA ILE A 60 6.82 4.60 -20.93
C ILE A 60 8.32 4.79 -20.65
N GLU A 61 9.00 5.50 -21.56
CA GLU A 61 10.40 5.87 -21.47
C GLU A 61 10.59 7.11 -20.58
N ASP A 62 10.38 6.93 -19.28
CA ASP A 62 10.67 7.92 -18.24
C ASP A 62 11.53 7.32 -17.13
N GLU A 63 12.53 8.06 -16.65
CA GLU A 63 13.40 7.59 -15.57
C GLU A 63 12.63 7.35 -14.26
N GLU A 64 11.51 8.04 -14.00
CA GLU A 64 10.65 7.79 -12.83
C GLU A 64 9.94 6.42 -12.90
N TYR A 65 9.64 5.94 -14.13
CA TYR A 65 8.89 4.71 -14.35
C TYR A 65 9.74 3.57 -14.90
N LYS A 66 11.06 3.74 -14.83
CA LYS A 66 12.02 2.78 -15.37
C LYS A 66 11.78 1.40 -14.78
N SER A 67 11.82 0.42 -15.67
CA SER A 67 11.51 -0.96 -15.37
C SER A 67 12.42 -1.86 -16.17
N THR A 68 12.86 -2.99 -15.59
CA THR A 68 13.65 -3.98 -16.32
C THR A 68 12.79 -4.80 -17.28
N GLU A 69 11.52 -5.04 -16.91
CA GLU A 69 10.59 -5.91 -17.64
C GLU A 69 9.44 -5.14 -18.31
N GLY A 70 9.50 -3.81 -18.28
CA GLY A 70 8.48 -2.92 -18.84
C GLY A 70 7.49 -2.35 -17.83
N ASN A 71 6.70 -1.39 -18.28
CA ASN A 71 5.67 -0.72 -17.52
C ASN A 71 4.43 -0.48 -18.40
N GLU A 72 3.28 -0.31 -17.77
CA GLU A 72 2.02 0.02 -18.43
C GLU A 72 1.25 1.05 -17.61
N ALA A 73 0.74 2.09 -18.26
CA ALA A 73 -0.26 2.97 -17.68
C ALA A 73 -1.59 2.88 -18.43
N SER A 74 -2.68 2.77 -17.69
CA SER A 74 -4.04 2.72 -18.26
C SER A 74 -4.91 3.83 -17.69
N LEU A 75 -5.73 4.43 -18.55
CA LEU A 75 -6.74 5.42 -18.18
C LEU A 75 -8.14 4.84 -18.39
N TYR A 76 -8.99 5.00 -17.38
CA TYR A 76 -10.37 4.53 -17.37
C TYR A 76 -11.34 5.65 -17.01
N GLN A 77 -12.48 5.68 -17.69
CA GLN A 77 -13.63 6.50 -17.36
C GLN A 77 -14.59 5.73 -16.45
N LEU A 78 -14.86 6.29 -15.28
CA LEU A 78 -15.94 5.86 -14.40
C LEU A 78 -17.09 6.87 -14.49
N LYS A 79 -18.19 6.63 -13.77
CA LYS A 79 -19.41 7.44 -13.85
C LYS A 79 -19.17 8.92 -13.50
N ASP A 80 -18.49 9.19 -12.38
CA ASP A 80 -18.34 10.54 -11.82
C ASP A 80 -16.86 10.96 -11.64
N GLN A 81 -15.92 10.17 -12.15
CA GLN A 81 -14.49 10.36 -11.99
C GLN A 81 -13.73 9.52 -13.04
N CYS A 82 -12.42 9.67 -13.11
CA CYS A 82 -11.53 8.78 -13.84
C CYS A 82 -10.60 8.03 -12.91
N LYS A 83 -10.05 6.93 -13.45
CA LYS A 83 -9.02 6.14 -12.80
C LYS A 83 -7.81 6.03 -13.72
N LEU A 84 -6.64 6.31 -13.19
CA LEU A 84 -5.36 6.09 -13.86
C LEU A 84 -4.58 5.04 -13.07
N THR A 85 -4.17 3.96 -13.71
CA THR A 85 -3.29 2.94 -13.13
C THR A 85 -1.91 3.00 -13.77
N LEU A 86 -0.86 2.75 -12.98
CA LEU A 86 0.50 2.53 -13.44
C LEU A 86 0.98 1.20 -12.88
N GLU A 87 1.52 0.34 -13.72
CA GLU A 87 2.11 -0.94 -13.37
C GLU A 87 3.58 -0.96 -13.81
N ILE A 88 4.47 -1.32 -12.90
CA ILE A 88 5.91 -1.41 -13.13
C ILE A 88 6.35 -2.83 -12.79
N TYR A 89 7.05 -3.47 -13.72
CA TYR A 89 7.52 -4.85 -13.62
C TYR A 89 9.04 -4.91 -13.56
N GLY A 90 9.56 -5.23 -12.38
CA GLY A 90 10.98 -5.51 -12.18
C GLY A 90 11.26 -7.02 -12.22
N GLU A 91 12.53 -7.39 -12.25
CA GLU A 91 12.98 -8.79 -12.20
C GLU A 91 12.45 -9.53 -10.96
N SER A 92 12.43 -8.84 -9.81
CA SER A 92 12.09 -9.40 -8.49
C SER A 92 10.89 -8.73 -7.81
N PHE A 93 10.21 -7.82 -8.50
CA PHE A 93 9.10 -7.07 -7.92
C PHE A 93 8.04 -6.65 -8.94
N GLN A 94 6.88 -6.29 -8.42
CA GLN A 94 5.84 -5.55 -9.13
C GLN A 94 5.41 -4.37 -8.28
N SER A 95 5.26 -3.19 -8.89
CA SER A 95 4.57 -2.06 -8.25
C SER A 95 3.35 -1.69 -9.05
N LYS A 96 2.23 -1.43 -8.37
CA LYS A 96 1.04 -0.83 -8.97
C LYS A 96 0.66 0.42 -8.20
N ARG A 97 0.47 1.52 -8.92
CA ARG A 97 -0.07 2.77 -8.40
C ARG A 97 -1.42 3.06 -9.05
N SER A 98 -2.34 3.65 -8.31
CA SER A 98 -3.63 4.03 -8.86
C SER A 98 -4.11 5.37 -8.32
N PHE A 99 -4.63 6.18 -9.21
CA PHE A 99 -5.18 7.50 -8.94
C PHE A 99 -6.63 7.54 -9.39
N TYR A 100 -7.53 7.88 -8.48
CA TYR A 100 -8.88 8.32 -8.82
C TYR A 100 -8.91 9.83 -8.79
N PHE A 101 -9.40 10.45 -9.86
CA PHE A 101 -9.34 11.89 -10.02
C PHE A 101 -10.53 12.44 -10.81
N HIS A 102 -10.81 13.72 -10.61
CA HIS A 102 -11.79 14.48 -11.40
C HIS A 102 -11.32 15.94 -11.53
N GLN A 103 -11.43 16.52 -12.72
CA GLN A 103 -10.99 17.88 -13.08
C GLN A 103 -9.56 18.15 -12.64
N ASN A 104 -8.67 17.20 -12.96
CA ASN A 104 -7.27 17.20 -12.56
C ASN A 104 -7.00 17.26 -11.03
N LYS A 105 -7.99 16.96 -10.18
CA LYS A 105 -7.79 16.86 -8.73
C LYS A 105 -7.79 15.41 -8.29
N THR A 106 -6.75 15.03 -7.55
CA THR A 106 -6.70 13.70 -6.94
C THR A 106 -7.81 13.58 -5.89
N LEU A 107 -8.66 12.57 -6.03
CA LEU A 107 -9.68 12.22 -5.04
C LEU A 107 -9.15 11.15 -4.09
N ARG A 108 -8.47 10.15 -4.65
CA ARG A 108 -7.84 9.05 -3.93
C ARG A 108 -6.61 8.59 -4.70
N ALA A 109 -5.55 8.21 -3.98
CA ALA A 109 -4.41 7.57 -4.59
C ALA A 109 -3.80 6.55 -3.63
N PHE A 110 -3.23 5.49 -4.18
CA PHE A 110 -2.62 4.43 -3.41
C PHE A 110 -1.64 3.62 -4.27
N GLU A 111 -0.74 2.95 -3.58
CA GLU A 111 0.29 2.11 -4.17
C GLU A 111 0.35 0.78 -3.43
N THR A 112 0.48 -0.29 -4.20
CA THR A 112 0.80 -1.62 -3.68
C THR A 112 2.07 -2.11 -4.33
N HIS A 113 2.97 -2.62 -3.51
CA HIS A 113 4.22 -3.21 -3.97
C HIS A 113 4.27 -4.67 -3.54
N TRP A 114 4.64 -5.52 -4.49
CA TRP A 114 4.83 -6.95 -4.31
C TRP A 114 6.25 -7.33 -4.65
N THR A 115 6.77 -8.33 -3.94
CA THR A 115 8.01 -9.01 -4.29
C THR A 115 7.70 -10.39 -4.86
N TYR A 116 8.64 -10.92 -5.64
CA TYR A 116 8.65 -12.30 -6.11
C TYR A 116 9.61 -13.12 -5.23
N PRO A 117 9.17 -13.68 -4.09
CA PRO A 117 10.05 -14.42 -3.17
C PRO A 117 10.73 -15.63 -3.80
N ASN A 118 10.18 -16.15 -4.91
CA ASN A 118 10.69 -17.31 -5.61
C ASN A 118 11.55 -16.97 -6.84
N GLY A 119 12.04 -15.72 -6.92
CA GLY A 119 13.03 -15.30 -7.92
C GLY A 119 12.48 -14.57 -9.14
N GLY A 120 11.16 -14.56 -9.37
CA GLY A 120 10.57 -13.85 -10.51
C GLY A 120 11.21 -14.29 -11.83
N PHE A 121 11.76 -13.34 -12.58
CA PHE A 121 12.44 -13.63 -13.85
C PHE A 121 13.77 -14.38 -13.70
N TYR A 122 14.39 -14.38 -12.51
CA TYR A 122 15.60 -15.15 -12.21
C TYR A 122 15.32 -16.51 -11.57
N ALA A 123 14.05 -16.92 -11.48
CA ALA A 123 13.72 -18.24 -10.95
C ALA A 123 14.29 -19.35 -11.86
N GLU A 124 14.64 -20.48 -11.25
CA GLU A 124 15.03 -21.67 -12.01
C GLU A 124 13.93 -22.07 -13.00
N GLU A 125 14.34 -22.51 -14.19
CA GLU A 125 13.43 -22.92 -15.25
C GLU A 125 12.48 -24.02 -14.75
N GLY A 126 11.18 -23.86 -15.02
CA GLY A 126 10.14 -24.78 -14.56
C GLY A 126 9.59 -24.50 -13.16
N ASN A 127 10.07 -23.47 -12.45
CA ASN A 127 9.45 -23.06 -11.19
C ASN A 127 8.09 -22.38 -11.44
N ALA A 128 7.01 -23.15 -11.30
CA ALA A 128 5.63 -22.67 -11.45
C ALA A 128 5.25 -21.54 -10.47
N GLN A 129 6.03 -21.35 -9.40
CA GLN A 129 5.78 -20.30 -8.39
C GLN A 129 6.72 -19.09 -8.53
N ALA A 130 7.54 -19.01 -9.59
CA ALA A 130 8.48 -17.92 -9.83
C ALA A 130 7.87 -16.53 -9.63
N PHE A 131 6.66 -16.33 -10.18
CA PHE A 131 5.89 -15.07 -10.12
C PHE A 131 4.84 -15.04 -9.00
N ALA A 132 4.91 -15.94 -8.02
CA ALA A 132 4.08 -15.82 -6.83
C ALA A 132 4.35 -14.46 -6.18
N ARG A 133 3.30 -13.71 -5.89
CA ARG A 133 3.42 -12.35 -5.34
C ARG A 133 3.21 -12.36 -3.85
N GLN A 134 4.15 -11.77 -3.11
CA GLN A 134 3.96 -11.44 -1.71
C GLN A 134 3.88 -9.93 -1.56
N GLN A 135 2.78 -9.44 -0.98
CA GLN A 135 2.62 -8.01 -0.75
C GLN A 135 3.66 -7.54 0.27
N SER A 136 4.57 -6.67 -0.17
CA SER A 136 5.56 -6.05 0.70
C SER A 136 4.96 -4.86 1.44
N TYR A 137 4.20 -4.02 0.74
CA TYR A 137 3.47 -2.92 1.37
C TYR A 137 2.23 -2.51 0.57
N PHE A 138 1.33 -1.84 1.28
CA PHE A 138 0.22 -1.07 0.74
C PHE A 138 0.26 0.31 1.38
N MET A 139 0.21 1.35 0.56
CA MET A 139 0.33 2.73 1.00
C MET A 139 -0.81 3.58 0.44
N LEU A 140 -1.57 4.21 1.34
CA LEU A 140 -2.50 5.28 0.96
C LEU A 140 -1.71 6.58 0.77
N MET A 141 -1.90 7.21 -0.39
CA MET A 141 -1.28 8.50 -0.69
C MET A 141 -2.25 9.62 -0.35
N ASN A 142 -1.76 10.68 0.27
CA ASN A 142 -2.59 11.82 0.64
C ASN A 142 -3.02 12.60 -0.63
N PRO A 143 -4.31 12.71 -0.96
CA PRO A 143 -4.77 13.39 -2.18
C PRO A 143 -4.53 14.90 -2.17
N GLY A 144 -4.42 15.52 -0.99
CA GLY A 144 -4.10 16.95 -0.85
C GLY A 144 -2.60 17.27 -0.85
N ASN A 145 -1.75 16.24 -0.91
CA ASN A 145 -0.30 16.42 -0.94
C ASN A 145 0.18 16.81 -2.36
N SER A 146 1.09 17.77 -2.45
CA SER A 146 1.64 18.28 -3.71
C SER A 146 2.34 17.21 -4.55
N ASP A 147 2.99 16.24 -3.93
CA ASP A 147 3.73 15.18 -4.61
C ASP A 147 2.78 14.14 -5.20
N THR A 148 1.68 13.81 -4.50
CA THR A 148 0.61 12.98 -5.07
C THR A 148 0.00 13.64 -6.31
N GLN A 149 -0.30 14.94 -6.22
CA GLN A 149 -0.85 15.70 -7.34
C GLN A 149 0.14 15.85 -8.50
N ARG A 150 1.44 15.99 -8.18
CA ARG A 150 2.51 16.02 -9.17
C ARG A 150 2.63 14.69 -9.89
N ALA A 151 2.61 13.57 -9.16
CA ALA A 151 2.66 12.23 -9.75
C ALA A 151 1.48 11.97 -10.69
N LEU A 152 0.26 12.40 -10.32
CA LEU A 152 -0.90 12.34 -11.21
C LEU A 152 -0.66 13.17 -12.48
N THR A 153 -0.30 14.45 -12.33
CA THR A 153 -0.11 15.37 -13.46
C THR A 153 1.01 14.89 -14.39
N HIS A 154 2.11 14.38 -13.82
CA HIS A 154 3.23 13.85 -14.56
C HIS A 154 2.79 12.68 -15.44
N LEU A 155 2.06 11.73 -14.85
CA LEU A 155 1.59 10.55 -15.57
C LEU A 155 0.48 10.85 -16.59
N GLN A 156 -0.32 11.89 -16.39
CA GLN A 156 -1.33 12.33 -17.37
C GLN A 156 -0.72 12.82 -18.69
N GLN A 157 0.55 13.26 -18.70
CA GLN A 157 1.18 13.83 -19.89
C GLN A 157 1.31 12.82 -21.05
N TYR A 158 1.30 11.52 -20.76
CA TYR A 158 1.40 10.46 -21.76
C TYR A 158 0.06 10.10 -22.41
N PHE A 159 -1.05 10.61 -21.89
CA PHE A 159 -2.39 10.31 -22.39
C PHE A 159 -2.88 11.39 -23.34
N ASP A 160 -3.78 11.01 -24.25
CA ASP A 160 -4.41 11.96 -25.17
C ASP A 160 -5.17 13.03 -24.38
N PRO A 161 -4.85 14.33 -24.55
CA PRO A 161 -5.48 15.41 -23.82
C PRO A 161 -7.01 15.44 -23.92
N LYS A 162 -7.59 14.89 -25.00
CA LYS A 162 -9.05 14.79 -25.17
C LYS A 162 -9.70 13.88 -24.13
N PHE A 163 -8.99 12.84 -23.68
CA PHE A 163 -9.49 11.93 -22.65
C PHE A 163 -9.32 12.55 -21.27
N ILE A 164 -8.16 13.16 -21.00
CA ILE A 164 -7.89 13.84 -19.73
C ILE A 164 -8.85 14.99 -19.48
N LYS A 165 -9.27 15.76 -20.50
CA LYS A 165 -10.23 16.87 -20.33
C LYS A 165 -11.62 16.45 -19.86
N ASN A 166 -12.02 15.21 -20.15
CA ASN A 166 -13.32 14.65 -19.73
C ASN A 166 -13.23 13.95 -18.37
N CYS A 167 -12.02 13.87 -17.84
CA CYS A 167 -11.73 13.56 -16.46
C CYS A 167 -11.69 14.87 -15.67
#